data_AF-A0A3M1JHA7-F1
#
_entry.id   AF-A0A3M1JHA7-F1
#
_cell.length_a   1.000
_cell.length_b   1.000
_cell.length_c   1.000
_cell.angle_alpha   90.00
_cell.angle_beta   90.00
_cell.angle_gamma   90.00
#
_symmetry.space_group_name_H-M   'P 1'
#
loop_
_entity.id
_entity.type
_entity.pdbx_description
1 polymer ?
#
loop_
_entity_poly.entity_id
_entity_poly.type
_entity_poly.pdbx_seq_one_letter_code
_entity_poly.pdbx_strand_id
1 'polypeptide(L)'
;MTAQPLDLSPVRAQFPALQELDDQGRPYVFFDGPAGTQVPQAVIDAVANHYATANSMASSNFVVSRRCLAVQQEARQAAADFINAPSPEEIIFGPNMTTLTFNMS
;
A
#
# COMPACT_ATOMS: atom_id res chain seq x y z
N MET A 1 31.42 16.12 -9.06
CA MET A 1 30.47 16.34 -7.95
C MET A 1 30.36 15.03 -7.20
N THR A 2 30.86 14.92 -5.98
CA THR A 2 30.61 13.75 -5.13
C THR A 2 29.22 13.88 -4.55
N ALA A 3 28.29 13.03 -4.98
CA ALA A 3 26.94 13.00 -4.42
C ALA A 3 27.05 12.67 -2.91
N GLN A 4 26.43 13.50 -2.08
CA GLN A 4 26.31 13.22 -0.65
C GLN A 4 25.46 11.95 -0.48
N PRO A 5 25.86 11.01 0.40
CA PRO A 5 25.05 9.82 0.66
C PRO A 5 23.66 10.21 1.13
N LEU A 6 22.64 9.57 0.56
CA LEU A 6 21.25 9.74 0.99
C LEU A 6 21.10 9.18 2.41
N ASP A 7 20.67 10.02 3.35
CA ASP A 7 20.30 9.56 4.69
C ASP A 7 18.94 8.86 4.64
N LEU A 8 18.94 7.55 4.90
CA LEU A 8 17.76 6.70 4.89
C LEU A 8 17.15 6.51 6.28
N SER A 9 17.73 7.08 7.34
CA SER A 9 17.23 6.94 8.71
C SER A 9 15.76 7.38 8.84
N PRO A 10 15.32 8.52 8.24
CA PRO A 10 13.92 8.94 8.27
C PRO A 10 12.99 8.00 7.50
N VAL A 11 13.49 7.35 6.44
CA VAL A 11 12.71 6.38 5.66
C VAL A 11 12.54 5.09 6.46
N ARG A 12 13.62 4.57 7.04
CA ARG A 12 13.59 3.34 7.85
C ARG A 12 12.67 3.47 9.07
N ALA A 13 12.64 4.66 9.69
CA ALA A 13 11.78 4.94 10.83
C ALA A 13 10.27 4.79 10.52
N GLN A 14 9.86 4.84 9.25
CA GLN A 14 8.46 4.66 8.86
C GLN A 14 8.01 3.19 8.85
N PHE A 15 8.91 2.22 9.01
CA PHE A 15 8.61 0.79 8.97
C PHE A 15 8.77 0.17 10.37
N PRO A 16 7.68 -0.05 11.12
CA PRO A 16 7.75 -0.56 12.49
C PRO A 16 8.48 -1.91 12.60
N ALA A 17 8.22 -2.83 11.68
CA ALA A 17 8.85 -4.15 11.67
C ALA A 17 10.39 -4.11 11.53
N LEU A 18 10.95 -3.01 11.00
CA LEU A 18 12.40 -2.82 10.88
C LEU A 18 13.05 -2.22 12.14
N GLN A 19 12.25 -1.86 13.14
CA GLN A 19 12.74 -1.38 14.45
C GLN A 19 12.96 -2.52 15.45
N GLU A 20 12.53 -3.72 15.11
CA GLU A 20 12.69 -4.92 15.94
C GLU A 20 14.16 -5.33 16.08
N LEU A 21 14.41 -6.16 17.10
CA LEU A 21 15.65 -6.91 17.26
C LEU A 21 15.42 -8.36 16.84
N ASP A 22 16.47 -9.02 16.34
CA ASP A 22 16.43 -10.46 16.12
C ASP A 22 16.47 -11.25 17.44
N ASP A 23 16.35 -12.58 17.35
CA ASP A 23 16.37 -13.49 18.50
C ASP A 23 17.67 -13.41 19.33
N GLN A 24 18.72 -12.78 18.79
CA GLN A 24 20.01 -12.57 19.44
C GLN A 24 20.18 -11.14 19.97
N GLY A 25 19.14 -10.30 19.88
CA GLY A 25 19.15 -8.91 20.34
C GLY A 25 19.86 -7.94 19.40
N ARG A 26 20.08 -8.30 18.14
CA ARG A 26 20.76 -7.43 17.14
C ARG A 26 19.73 -6.69 16.27
N PRO A 27 20.09 -5.52 15.70
CA PRO A 27 19.19 -4.80 14.79
C PRO A 27 18.69 -5.68 13.65
N TYR A 28 17.36 -5.69 13.43
CA TYR A 28 16.77 -6.55 12.42
C TYR A 28 17.17 -6.15 10.98
N VAL A 29 17.62 -7.14 10.20
CA VAL A 29 18.02 -6.96 8.79
C VAL A 29 17.13 -7.82 7.90
N PHE A 30 16.30 -7.17 7.10
CA PHE A 30 15.38 -7.83 6.17
C PHE A 30 15.88 -7.70 4.73
N PHE A 31 16.54 -8.74 4.23
CA PHE A 31 17.05 -8.82 2.85
C PHE A 31 16.29 -9.85 2.00
N ASP A 32 14.98 -9.97 2.23
CA ASP A 32 14.09 -10.87 1.49
C ASP A 32 12.93 -10.12 0.82
N GLY A 33 13.21 -8.90 0.34
CA GLY A 33 12.25 -8.06 -0.39
C GLY A 33 11.54 -8.75 -1.56
N PRO A 34 12.19 -9.63 -2.35
CA PRO A 34 11.52 -10.37 -3.42
C PRO A 34 10.40 -11.31 -2.96
N ALA A 35 10.48 -11.85 -1.74
CA ALA A 35 9.41 -12.69 -1.17
C ALA A 35 8.25 -11.84 -0.62
N GLY A 36 8.51 -10.60 -0.23
CA GLY A 36 7.51 -9.64 0.24
C GLY A 36 8.15 -8.41 0.87
N THR A 37 7.43 -7.29 0.86
CA THR A 37 7.92 -6.02 1.44
C THR A 37 7.35 -5.78 2.83
N GLN A 38 8.12 -5.10 3.68
CA GLN A 38 7.59 -4.55 4.93
C GLN A 38 6.63 -3.38 4.65
N VAL A 39 5.69 -3.15 5.56
CA VAL A 39 4.62 -2.16 5.38
C VAL A 39 4.93 -0.92 6.24
N PRO A 40 4.91 0.30 5.66
CA PRO A 40 5.12 1.52 6.44
C PRO A 40 3.87 1.86 7.26
N GLN A 41 4.05 2.59 8.38
CA GLN A 41 2.97 2.94 9.31
C GLN A 41 1.78 3.62 8.63
N ALA A 42 2.04 4.51 7.66
CA ALA A 42 0.97 5.21 6.92
C ALA A 42 0.01 4.25 6.19
N VAL A 43 0.51 3.12 5.67
CA VAL A 43 -0.33 2.11 5.01
C VAL A 43 -1.13 1.32 6.05
N ILE A 44 -0.51 0.97 7.19
CA ILE A 44 -1.18 0.30 8.30
C ILE A 44 -2.36 1.16 8.79
N ASP A 45 -2.12 2.45 9.01
CA ASP A 45 -3.13 3.40 9.48
C ASP A 45 -4.28 3.57 8.47
N ALA A 46 -3.97 3.64 7.17
CA ALA A 46 -4.98 3.73 6.12
C ALA A 46 -5.90 2.52 6.08
N VAL A 47 -5.35 1.31 6.19
CA VAL A 47 -6.12 0.06 6.23
C VAL A 47 -6.97 0.00 7.51
N ALA A 48 -6.39 0.29 8.67
CA ALA A 48 -7.12 0.31 9.94
C ALA A 48 -8.26 1.33 9.92
N ASN A 49 -8.02 2.53 9.39
CA ASN A 49 -9.03 3.58 9.25
C ASN A 49 -10.15 3.18 8.28
N HIS A 50 -9.83 2.51 7.17
CA HIS A 50 -10.85 1.96 6.26
C HIS A 50 -11.79 1.00 7.01
N TYR A 51 -11.21 0.05 7.76
CA TYR A 51 -12.00 -0.89 8.56
C TYR A 51 -12.87 -0.18 9.62
N ALA A 52 -12.33 0.85 10.26
CA ALA A 52 -13.05 1.59 11.29
C ALA A 52 -14.18 2.48 10.75
N THR A 53 -14.06 3.00 9.51
CA THR A 53 -14.91 4.12 9.06
C THR A 53 -15.65 3.92 7.73
N ALA A 54 -15.22 2.94 6.91
CA ALA A 54 -15.64 2.78 5.52
C ALA A 54 -15.91 1.32 5.09
N ASN A 55 -15.70 0.31 5.95
CA ASN A 55 -15.92 -1.09 5.59
C ASN A 55 -17.40 -1.40 5.34
N SER A 56 -17.80 -1.40 4.08
CA SER A 56 -19.15 -1.68 3.62
C SER A 56 -19.14 -2.13 2.18
N MET A 57 -20.17 -2.87 1.77
CA MET A 57 -20.43 -3.09 0.35
C MET A 57 -20.66 -1.76 -0.36
N ALA A 58 -20.17 -1.66 -1.59
CA ALA A 58 -20.37 -0.50 -2.45
C ALA A 58 -21.88 -0.23 -2.66
N SER A 59 -22.34 0.92 -2.18
CA SER A 59 -23.73 1.39 -2.29
C SER A 59 -23.78 2.91 -2.12
N SER A 60 -24.72 3.58 -2.78
CA SER A 60 -24.94 5.02 -2.63
C SER A 60 -25.80 5.39 -1.41
N ASN A 61 -26.48 4.42 -0.81
CA ASN A 61 -27.58 4.68 0.12
C ASN A 61 -27.08 5.10 1.51
N PHE A 62 -25.97 4.52 1.98
CA PHE A 62 -25.45 4.76 3.33
C PHE A 62 -24.17 5.56 3.32
N VAL A 63 -23.95 6.35 4.37
CA VAL A 63 -22.75 7.20 4.54
C VAL A 63 -21.47 6.36 4.46
N VAL A 64 -21.43 5.21 5.15
CA VAL A 64 -20.26 4.31 5.15
C VAL A 64 -20.01 3.73 3.76
N SER A 65 -21.07 3.36 3.03
CA SER A 65 -20.94 2.84 1.66
C SER A 65 -20.43 3.90 0.67
N ARG A 66 -20.83 5.17 0.82
CA ARG A 66 -20.26 6.29 0.04
C ARG A 66 -18.78 6.54 0.36
N ARG A 67 -18.37 6.39 1.63
CA ARG A 67 -16.94 6.44 2.00
C ARG A 67 -16.14 5.31 1.37
N CYS A 68 -16.69 4.09 1.34
CA CYS A 68 -16.07 2.96 0.64
C CYS A 68 -15.83 3.28 -0.84
N LEU A 69 -16.85 3.80 -1.52
CA LEU A 69 -16.75 4.21 -2.93
C LEU A 69 -15.69 5.30 -3.15
N ALA A 70 -15.63 6.30 -2.26
CA ALA A 70 -14.62 7.36 -2.33
C ALA A 70 -13.19 6.80 -2.22
N VAL A 71 -12.94 5.92 -1.23
CA VAL A 71 -11.63 5.26 -1.06
C VAL A 71 -11.24 4.46 -2.31
N GLN A 72 -12.18 3.74 -2.92
CA GLN A 72 -11.93 2.99 -4.15
C GLN A 72 -11.59 3.90 -5.34
N GLN A 73 -12.29 5.03 -5.48
CA GLN A 73 -12.02 5.99 -6.54
C GLN A 73 -10.66 6.68 -6.37
N GLU A 74 -10.34 7.11 -5.14
CA GLU A 74 -9.05 7.69 -4.79
C GLU A 74 -7.90 6.71 -5.09
N ALA A 75 -8.09 5.42 -4.74
CA ALA A 75 -7.09 4.39 -5.04
C ALA A 75 -6.87 4.19 -6.55
N ARG A 76 -7.93 4.23 -7.38
CA ARG A 76 -7.79 4.14 -8.84
C ARG A 76 -7.07 5.36 -9.42
N GLN A 77 -7.41 6.57 -8.95
CA GLN A 77 -6.72 7.77 -9.39
C GLN A 77 -5.24 7.74 -9.03
N ALA A 78 -4.90 7.40 -7.79
CA ALA A 78 -3.50 7.31 -7.36
C ALA A 78 -2.71 6.26 -8.16
N ALA A 79 -3.33 5.12 -8.49
CA ALA A 79 -2.70 4.11 -9.34
C ALA A 79 -2.49 4.61 -10.78
N ALA A 80 -3.48 5.30 -11.36
CA ALA A 80 -3.35 5.91 -12.68
C ALA A 80 -2.20 6.93 -12.71
N ASP A 81 -2.11 7.79 -11.70
CA ASP A 81 -1.03 8.77 -11.57
C ASP A 81 0.34 8.07 -11.44
N PHE A 82 0.42 6.98 -10.65
CA PHE A 82 1.66 6.23 -10.41
C PHE A 82 2.21 5.57 -11.68
N ILE A 83 1.34 4.98 -12.51
CA ILE A 83 1.75 4.31 -13.76
C ILE A 83 1.61 5.21 -15.00
N ASN A 84 1.19 6.46 -14.83
CA ASN A 84 0.91 7.41 -15.89
C ASN A 84 -0.13 6.88 -16.91
N ALA A 85 -1.23 6.30 -16.41
CA ALA A 85 -2.36 5.90 -17.25
C ALA A 85 -3.19 7.13 -17.68
N PRO A 86 -3.72 7.15 -18.91
CA PRO A 86 -4.60 8.21 -19.39
C PRO A 86 -5.83 8.49 -18.52
N SER A 87 -6.38 7.47 -17.86
CA SER A 87 -7.52 7.67 -16.95
C SER A 87 -7.63 6.57 -15.87
N PRO A 88 -8.25 6.88 -14.71
CA PRO A 88 -8.48 5.91 -13.63
C PRO A 88 -9.43 4.77 -14.01
N GLU A 89 -10.26 4.97 -15.05
CA GLU A 89 -11.15 3.94 -15.59
C GLU A 89 -10.39 2.79 -16.27
N GLU A 90 -9.14 3.01 -16.68
CA GLU A 90 -8.26 1.98 -17.24
C GLU A 90 -7.55 1.14 -16.16
N ILE A 91 -7.70 1.49 -14.88
CA ILE A 91 -7.12 0.75 -13.76
C ILE A 91 -8.10 -0.30 -13.28
N ILE A 92 -7.71 -1.58 -13.31
CA ILE A 92 -8.48 -2.69 -12.76
C ILE A 92 -7.73 -3.34 -11.59
N PHE A 93 -8.34 -3.32 -10.41
CA PHE A 93 -7.82 -4.05 -9.24
C PHE A 93 -8.27 -5.51 -9.28
N GLY A 94 -7.32 -6.41 -8.98
CA GLY A 94 -7.58 -7.82 -8.75
C GLY A 94 -6.76 -8.37 -7.58
N PRO A 95 -6.92 -9.65 -7.24
CA PRO A 95 -6.32 -10.22 -6.03
C PRO A 95 -4.79 -10.17 -6.00
N ASN A 96 -4.15 -10.41 -7.14
CA ASN A 96 -2.71 -10.36 -7.36
C ASN A 96 -2.39 -10.46 -8.86
N MET A 97 -1.11 -10.25 -9.22
CA MET A 97 -0.63 -10.31 -10.60
C MET A 97 -0.92 -11.66 -11.28
N THR A 98 -0.64 -12.77 -10.59
CA THR A 98 -0.79 -14.13 -11.14
C THR A 98 -2.24 -14.44 -11.50
N THR A 99 -3.18 -14.22 -10.58
CA THR A 99 -4.61 -14.46 -10.80
C THR A 99 -5.15 -13.60 -11.93
N LEU A 100 -4.76 -12.32 -12.01
CA LEU A 100 -5.18 -11.44 -13.10
C LEU A 100 -4.68 -11.93 -14.45
N THR A 101 -3.41 -12.34 -14.53
CA THR A 101 -2.83 -12.83 -15.78
C THR A 101 -3.57 -14.05 -16.32
N PHE A 102 -3.88 -15.04 -15.47
CA PHE A 102 -4.66 -16.21 -15.88
C PHE A 102 -6.10 -15.89 -16.29
N ASN A 103 -6.72 -14.86 -15.70
CA ASN A 103 -8.09 -14.48 -16.03
C ASN A 103 -8.19 -13.63 -17.32
N MET A 104 -7.09 -13.01 -17.75
CA MET A 104 -7.05 -12.10 -18.91
C MET A 104 -6.34 -12.70 -20.13
N SER A 105 -5.67 -13.85 -19.98
CA SER A 105 -4.97 -14.58 -21.05
C SER A 105 -5.84 -15.57 -21.79
#